data_AF-D0FZE4-F1
#
_entry.id   AF-D0FZE4-F1
#
_cell.length_a   1.000
_cell.length_b   1.000
_cell.length_c   1.000
_cell.angle_alpha   90.00
_cell.angle_beta   90.00
_cell.angle_gamma   90.00
#
_symmetry.space_group_name_H-M   'P 1'
#
loop_
_entity.id
_entity.type
_entity.pdbx_description
1 polymer ?
#
loop_
_entity_poly.entity_id
_entity_poly.type
_entity_poly.pdbx_seq_one_letter_code
_entity_poly.pdbx_strand_id
1 'polypeptide(L)' 'LNYLRPNIKHGEFSDDEDRVICSLFANIGSRWSIIAAQLPGR' A
#
# COMPACT_ATOMS: atom_id res chain seq x y z
N LEU A 1 -16.40 -26.50 4.92
CA LEU A 1 -15.34 -25.80 4.18
C LEU A 1 -15.54 -24.30 4.32
N ASN A 2 -14.74 -23.61 5.13
CA ASN A 2 -14.73 -22.14 5.21
C ASN A 2 -13.27 -21.70 5.37
N TYR A 3 -12.57 -21.54 4.26
CA TYR A 3 -11.18 -21.09 4.20
C TYR A 3 -11.12 -19.58 3.90
N LEU A 4 -11.54 -18.75 4.85
CA LEU A 4 -11.13 -17.35 4.89
C LEU A 4 -10.74 -17.07 6.33
N ARG A 5 -9.44 -17.17 6.61
CA ARG A 5 -8.87 -16.83 7.91
C ARG A 5 -9.26 -15.37 8.21
N PRO A 6 -10.06 -15.08 9.25
CA PRO A 6 -10.54 -13.73 9.57
C PRO A 6 -9.45 -12.81 10.15
N ASN A 7 -8.20 -13.25 10.12
CA ASN A 7 -7.05 -12.56 10.70
C ASN A 7 -6.01 -12.14 9.65
N ILE A 8 -6.32 -12.27 8.36
CA ILE A 8 -5.54 -11.58 7.33
C ILE A 8 -6.09 -10.15 7.28
N LYS A 9 -5.56 -9.30 8.15
CA LYS A 9 -5.68 -7.86 8.00
C LYS A 9 -4.90 -7.50 6.73
N HIS A 10 -5.54 -7.67 5.56
CA HIS A 10 -5.27 -6.79 4.44
C HIS A 10 -5.77 -5.43 4.88
N GLY A 11 -4.98 -4.73 5.70
CA GLY A 11 -5.25 -3.34 6.00
C GLY A 11 -5.35 -2.64 4.66
N GLU A 12 -6.54 -2.14 4.37
CA GLU A 12 -6.70 -1.14 3.33
C GLU A 12 -5.62 -0.08 3.57
N PHE A 13 -4.98 0.40 2.49
CA PHE A 13 -4.03 1.49 2.64
C PHE A 13 -4.73 2.59 3.45
N SER A 14 -4.09 3.05 4.52
CA SER A 14 -4.64 4.18 5.26
C SER A 14 -4.69 5.41 4.34
N ASP A 15 -5.59 6.35 4.58
CA ASP A 15 -5.68 7.59 3.79
C ASP A 15 -4.33 8.32 3.68
N ASP A 16 -3.48 8.19 4.69
CA ASP A 16 -2.10 8.72 4.67
C ASP A 16 -1.20 7.96 3.68
N GLU A 17 -1.26 6.64 3.65
CA GLU A 17 -0.52 5.82 2.67
C GLU A 17 -0.99 6.12 1.24
N ASP A 18 -2.30 6.28 1.02
CA ASP A 18 -2.86 6.60 -0.30
C ASP A 18 -2.39 7.96 -0.82
N ARG A 19 -2.36 8.98 0.05
CA ARG A 19 -1.79 10.29 -0.29
C ARG A 19 -0.31 10.20 -0.63
N VAL A 20 0.45 9.42 0.12
CA VAL A 20 1.88 9.19 -0.15
C VAL A 20 2.05 8.48 -1.49
N ILE A 21 1.28 7.42 -1.77
CA ILE A 21 1.29 6.71 -3.05
C ILE A 21 0.94 7.65 -4.19
N CYS A 22 -0.13 8.44 -4.09
CA CYS A 22 -0.52 9.38 -5.13
C CYS A 22 0.54 10.47 -5.35
N SER A 23 1.13 11.01 -4.29
CA SER A 23 2.20 12.02 -4.37
C SER A 23 3.47 11.46 -5.01
N LEU A 24 3.89 10.26 -4.58
CA LEU A 24 5.03 9.56 -5.16
C LEU A 24 4.74 9.18 -6.61
N PHE A 25 3.57 8.63 -6.93
CA PHE A 25 3.20 8.30 -8.31
C PHE A 25 3.19 9.54 -9.21
N ALA A 26 2.74 10.70 -8.71
CA ALA A 26 2.82 11.96 -9.44
C ALA A 26 4.27 12.44 -9.65
N ASN A 27 5.18 12.16 -8.71
CA ASN A 27 6.57 12.58 -8.77
C ASN A 27 7.45 11.62 -9.60
N ILE A 28 7.32 10.32 -9.36
CA ILE A 28 8.17 9.27 -9.91
C ILE A 28 7.47 8.38 -10.96
N GLY A 29 6.16 8.48 -11.14
CA GLY A 29 5.39 7.69 -12.10
C GLY A 29 5.09 6.27 -11.62
N SER A 30 4.99 5.33 -12.57
CA SER A 30 4.66 3.92 -12.32
C SER A 30 5.79 3.09 -11.66
N ARG A 31 6.71 3.74 -10.94
CA ARG A 31 7.83 3.11 -10.23
C ARG A 31 7.39 2.53 -8.89
N TRP A 32 6.52 1.53 -8.95
CA TRP A 32 5.93 0.88 -7.77
C TRP A 32 6.96 0.30 -6.79
N SER A 33 8.12 -0.17 -7.26
CA SER A 33 9.19 -0.65 -6.36
C SER A 33 9.70 0.43 -5.42
N ILE A 34 9.78 1.68 -5.89
CA ILE A 34 10.23 2.81 -5.05
C ILE A 34 9.09 3.24 -4.12
N ILE A 35 7.87 3.32 -4.65
CA ILE A 35 6.68 3.66 -3.85
C ILE A 35 6.51 2.69 -2.68
N ALA A 36 6.61 1.38 -2.94
CA ALA A 36 6.54 0.35 -1.92
C ALA A 36 7.69 0.47 -0.90
N ALA A 37 8.92 0.77 -1.35
CA ALA A 37 10.05 1.01 -0.44
C ALA A 37 9.85 2.25 0.45
N GLN A 38 8.99 3.19 0.04
CA GLN A 38 8.64 4.38 0.83
C GLN A 38 7.49 4.16 1.82
N LEU A 39 6.79 3.02 1.76
CA LEU A 39 5.67 2.70 2.65
C LEU A 39 6.18 1.87 3.84
N PRO A 40 6.45 2.48 5.01
CA PRO A 40 6.98 1.75 6.15
C PRO A 40 5.95 0.74 6.67
N GLY A 41 6.23 -0.55 6.50
CA GLY A 41 5.35 -1.63 6.96
C GLY A 41 4.84 -2.58 5.87
N ARG A 42 5.30 -2.43 4.61
CA ARG A 42 5.16 -3.42 3.53
C ARG A 42 6.49 -3.74 2.88
#